data_AF-A0A1Y5HJD7-F1
#
_entry.id   AF-A0A1Y5HJD7-F1
#
_cell.length_a   1.000
_cell.length_b   1.000
_cell.length_c   1.000
_cell.angle_alpha   90.00
_cell.angle_beta   90.00
_cell.angle_gamma   90.00
#
_symmetry.space_group_name_H-M   'P 1'
#
loop_
_entity.id
_entity.type
_entity.pdbx_description
1 polymer ?
#
loop_
_entity_poly.entity_id
_entity_poly.type
_entity_poly.pdbx_seq_one_letter_code
_entity_poly.pdbx_strand_id
1 'polypeptide(L)' 'MSFQYDVEIAKTKSGAVDIEFYKAEASRMRSEHLTATFKSAVKAVRKVFISQRDIANSSTNMFLVEKLAR' A
#
# COMPACT_ATOMS: atom_id res chain seq x y z
N MET A 1 -11.44 -14.59 -5.20
CA MET A 1 -12.44 -15.57 -4.74
C MET A 1 -13.53 -14.81 -4.00
N SER A 2 -14.68 -14.60 -4.65
CA SER A 2 -15.87 -14.04 -4.02
C SER A 2 -16.45 -15.08 -3.07
N PHE A 3 -16.20 -14.92 -1.77
CA PHE A 3 -16.76 -15.83 -0.78
C PHE A 3 -18.28 -15.67 -0.72
N GLN A 4 -18.96 -16.81 -0.69
CA GLN A 4 -20.40 -17.02 -0.86
C GLN A 4 -21.17 -16.63 0.41
N TYR A 5 -21.14 -15.34 0.76
CA TYR A 5 -21.74 -14.79 1.99
C TYR A 5 -23.26 -14.96 2.08
N ASP A 6 -23.96 -15.01 0.95
CA ASP A 6 -25.42 -15.19 0.92
C ASP A 6 -25.87 -16.53 1.52
N VAL A 7 -24.99 -17.53 1.57
CA VAL A 7 -25.33 -18.89 2.01
C VAL A 7 -25.20 -19.06 3.53
N GLU A 8 -24.38 -18.25 4.20
CA GLU A 8 -24.18 -18.35 5.65
C GLU A 8 -25.18 -17.51 6.44
N ILE A 9 -25.57 -16.34 5.92
CA ILE A 9 -26.59 -15.47 6.53
C ILE A 9 -27.97 -16.15 6.53
N ALA A 10 -28.26 -17.00 5.54
CA ALA A 10 -29.53 -17.73 5.47
C ALA A 10 -29.62 -18.92 6.46
N LYS A 11 -28.51 -19.37 7.05
CA LYS A 11 -28.47 -20.56 7.92
C LYS A 11 -28.66 -20.24 9.39
N THR A 12 -28.45 -19.01 9.83
CA THR A 12 -28.75 -18.59 11.19
C THR A 12 -30.23 -18.24 11.29
N LYS A 13 -31.03 -19.22 11.74
CA LYS A 13 -32.40 -18.98 12.19
C LYS A 13 -32.35 -17.90 13.29
N SER A 14 -33.14 -16.84 13.10
CA SER A 14 -33.18 -15.58 13.87
C SER A 14 -32.25 -14.49 13.28
N GLY A 15 -32.88 -13.41 12.80
CA GLY A 15 -32.24 -12.24 12.18
C GLY A 15 -31.41 -11.39 13.13
N ALA A 16 -30.65 -12.00 14.02
CA ALA A 16 -29.58 -11.34 14.76
C ALA A 16 -28.36 -11.29 13.84
N VAL A 17 -28.09 -10.10 13.29
CA VAL A 17 -26.82 -9.79 12.64
C VAL A 17 -25.72 -10.05 13.67
N ASP A 18 -24.75 -10.92 13.37
CA ASP A 18 -23.60 -11.18 14.23
C ASP A 18 -22.66 -9.95 14.23
N ILE A 19 -22.99 -8.99 15.11
CA ILE A 19 -22.29 -7.72 15.23
C ILE A 19 -20.81 -7.92 15.60
N GLU A 20 -20.47 -8.99 16.33
CA GLU A 20 -19.09 -9.28 16.71
C GLU A 20 -18.27 -9.68 15.50
N PHE A 21 -18.82 -10.53 14.63
CA PHE A 21 -18.20 -10.87 13.36
C PHE A 21 -17.94 -9.64 12.49
N TYR A 22 -18.94 -8.76 12.30
CA TYR A 22 -18.76 -7.54 11.50
C TYR A 22 -17.75 -6.56 12.10
N LYS A 23 -17.67 -6.48 13.44
CA LYS A 23 -16.64 -5.67 14.12
C LYS A 23 -15.24 -6.24 13.90
N ALA A 24 -15.09 -7.56 13.96
CA ALA A 24 -13.82 -8.23 13.69
C ALA A 24 -13.38 -8.02 12.23
N GLU A 25 -14.31 -8.19 11.29
CA GLU A 25 -14.04 -8.02 9.86
C GLU A 25 -13.72 -6.57 9.49
N ALA A 26 -14.44 -5.60 10.07
CA ALA A 26 -14.12 -4.18 9.91
C ALA A 26 -12.74 -3.83 10.47
N SER A 27 -12.34 -4.45 11.58
CA SER A 27 -11.01 -4.28 12.17
C SER A 27 -9.91 -4.88 11.28
N ARG A 28 -10.17 -6.04 10.67
CA ARG A 28 -9.29 -6.69 9.68
C ARG A 28 -9.10 -5.82 8.44
N MET A 29 -10.18 -5.31 7.86
CA MET A 29 -10.12 -4.42 6.69
C MET A 29 -9.33 -3.14 6.99
N ARG A 30 -9.49 -2.55 8.18
CA ARG A 30 -8.72 -1.37 8.60
C ARG A 30 -7.24 -1.65 8.75
N SER A 31 -6.86 -2.79 9.34
CA SER A 31 -5.45 -3.15 9.54
C SER A 31 -4.74 -3.45 8.22
N GLU A 32 -5.43 -4.11 7.28
CA GLU A 32 -4.95 -4.34 5.91
C GLU A 32 -4.73 -3.01 5.17
N HIS A 33 -5.70 -2.09 5.27
CA HIS A 33 -5.59 -0.76 4.67
C HIS A 33 -4.41 0.05 5.25
N LEU A 34 -4.28 0.09 6.58
CA LEU A 34 -3.16 0.77 7.24
C LEU A 34 -1.80 0.19 6.80
N THR A 35 -1.70 -1.14 6.72
CA THR A 35 -0.48 -1.82 6.26
C THR A 35 -0.13 -1.45 4.82
N ALA A 36 -1.12 -1.38 3.93
CA ALA A 36 -0.93 -0.95 2.56
C ALA A 36 -0.45 0.51 2.48
N THR A 37 -1.06 1.40 3.27
CA THR A 37 -0.68 2.81 3.36
C THR A 37 0.75 2.98 3.85
N PHE A 38 1.15 2.29 4.93
CA PHE A 38 2.53 2.32 5.42
C PHE A 38 3.54 1.83 4.37
N LYS A 39 3.25 0.71 3.69
CA LYS A 39 4.12 0.22 2.60
C LYS A 39 4.25 1.25 1.47
N SER A 40 3.16 1.94 1.13
CA SER A 40 3.19 2.99 0.10
C SER A 40 4.02 4.21 0.54
N ALA A 41 3.88 4.64 1.79
CA ALA A 41 4.62 5.75 2.36
C ALA A 41 6.13 5.47 2.40
N VAL A 42 6.54 4.28 2.82
CA VAL A 42 7.96 3.87 2.82
C VAL A 42 8.54 3.90 1.40
N LYS A 43 7.79 3.43 0.40
CA LYS A 43 8.22 3.50 -1.01
C LYS A 43 8.36 4.94 -1.48
N ALA A 44 7.43 5.83 -1.12
CA ALA A 44 7.49 7.24 -1.48
C ALA A 44 8.72 7.92 -0.87
N VAL A 45 8.95 7.75 0.43
CA VAL A 45 10.13 8.30 1.12
C VAL A 45 11.43 7.81 0.48
N ARG A 46 11.55 6.51 0.20
CA ARG A 46 12.73 5.95 -0.48
C ARG A 46 12.97 6.58 -1.85
N LYS A 47 11.90 6.81 -2.64
CA LYS A 47 12.02 7.47 -3.95
C LYS A 47 12.53 8.90 -3.83
N VAL A 48 12.10 9.66 -2.81
CA VAL A 48 12.59 11.03 -2.58
C VAL A 48 14.09 11.02 -2.33
N PHE A 49 14.58 10.15 -1.43
CA PHE A 49 16.02 10.06 -1.15
C PHE A 49 16.85 9.64 -2.37
N ILE A 50 16.36 8.69 -3.16
CA ILE A 50 17.02 8.29 -4.41
C ILE A 50 17.08 9.48 -5.39
N SER A 51 15.96 10.19 -5.57
CA SER A 51 15.91 11.34 -6.48
C SER A 51 16.86 12.47 -6.07
N GLN A 52 16.99 12.76 -4.77
CA GLN A 52 17.95 13.75 -4.28
C GLN A 52 19.40 13.33 -4.55
N ARG A 53 19.70 12.04 -4.34
CA ARG A 53 21.03 11.48 -4.63
C ARG A 53 21.34 11.54 -6.13
N ASP A 54 20.37 11.22 -6.97
CA ASP A 54 20.53 11.25 -8.43
C ASP A 54 20.70 12.69 -8.95
N ILE A 55 19.99 13.67 -8.38
CA ILE A 55 20.17 15.11 -8.67
C ILE A 55 21.57 15.56 -8.27
N ALA A 56 22.06 15.17 -7.08
CA ALA A 56 23.42 15.53 -6.65
C ALA A 56 24.49 14.99 -7.62
N ASN A 57 24.32 13.74 -8.08
CA ASN A 57 25.23 13.11 -9.04
C ASN A 57 25.00 13.56 -10.50
N SER A 58 23.87 14.22 -10.80
CA SER A 58 23.52 14.67 -12.15
C SER A 58 24.53 15.70 -12.67
N SER A 59 25.00 16.62 -11.81
CA SER A 59 26.00 17.62 -12.19
C SER A 59 27.33 16.99 -12.62
N THR A 60 27.81 16.00 -11.86
CA THR A 60 29.04 15.24 -12.16
C THR A 60 28.89 14.42 -13.43
N ASN A 61 27.75 13.75 -13.61
CA ASN A 61 27.47 12.98 -14.83
C ASN A 61 27.38 13.87 -16.07
N MET A 62 26.75 15.05 -15.95
CA MET A 62 26.64 16.00 -17.06
C MET A 62 28.01 16.56 -17.46
N PHE A 63 28.87 16.88 -16.48
CA PHE A 63 30.24 17.30 -16.74
C PHE A 63 31.07 16.21 -17.44
N LEU A 64 30.96 14.95 -17.00
CA LEU A 64 31.66 13.82 -17.61
C LEU A 64 31.18 13.58 -19.05
N VAL A 65 29.87 13.68 -19.31
CA VAL A 65 29.31 13.55 -20.67
C VAL A 65 29.80 14.67 -21.57
N GLU A 66 29.83 15.92 -21.10
CA GLU A 66 30.32 17.07 -21.88
C GLU A 66 31.83 16.93 -22.21
N LYS A 67 32.61 16.35 -21.30
CA LYS A 67 34.03 16.06 -21.52
C LYS A 67 34.28 14.85 -22.43
N LEU A 68 33.35 13.90 -22.51
CA LEU A 68 33.45 12.71 -23.37
C LEU A 68 32.98 13.00 -24.81
N ALA A 69 32.08 13.97 -24.99
CA ALA A 69 31.55 14.40 -26.28
C ALA A 69 32.43 15.43 -27.02
N ARG A 70 33.47 15.95 -26.36
CA ARG A 70 34.52 16.81 -26.93
C ARG A 70 35.76 16.00 -27.24
#